data_AF-A0A256XZG5-F1
#
_entry.id   AF-A0A256XZG5-F1
#
_cell.length_a   1.000
_cell.length_b   1.000
_cell.length_c   1.000
_cell.angle_alpha   90.00
_cell.angle_beta   90.00
_cell.angle_gamma   90.00
#
_symmetry.space_group_name_H-M   'P 1'
#
loop_
_entity.id
_entity.type
_entity.pdbx_description
1 polymer ?
#
loop_
_entity_poly.entity_id
_entity_poly.type
_entity_poly.pdbx_seq_one_letter_code
_entity_poly.pdbx_strand_id
1 'polypeptide(L)'
;MKKSWKNKIKQKQHHNTTHFERGNKENNRGENMNYNQQHNRNREYELLKILKEKKLEDIELKNIAGDKGDIEQFAKKIDGIETNQIRNFFDKIKKLEKDKDFENKLILLVPNIKYAKARKLVPNEFVELIILLVEGLQKSTDKKNALKKMVTIMTVFVAYHKYYYSKKQR
;
A
#
# COMPACT_ATOMS: atom_id res chain seq x y z
N MET A 1 57.35 18.67 38.29
CA MET A 1 58.46 19.16 37.44
C MET A 1 58.36 18.51 36.07
N LYS A 2 58.42 19.29 34.98
CA LYS A 2 58.41 18.85 33.57
C LYS A 2 59.80 18.37 33.12
N LYS A 3 59.88 17.38 32.22
CA LYS A 3 60.87 17.13 31.13
C LYS A 3 60.65 15.71 30.58
N SER A 4 60.08 15.48 29.39
CA SER A 4 60.62 15.62 28.02
C SER A 4 61.77 14.64 27.65
N TRP A 5 61.38 13.51 27.05
CA TRP A 5 61.79 12.96 25.74
C TRP A 5 63.28 12.94 25.29
N LYS A 6 63.68 11.72 24.84
CA LYS A 6 64.59 11.31 23.73
C LYS A 6 65.95 10.68 24.08
N ASN A 7 66.13 9.44 23.61
CA ASN A 7 67.23 8.91 22.76
C ASN A 7 67.24 7.38 22.85
N LYS A 8 67.59 6.54 21.86
CA LYS A 8 67.91 6.63 20.42
C LYS A 8 68.21 5.16 19.98
N ILE A 9 67.78 4.74 18.77
CA ILE A 9 68.57 3.98 17.75
C ILE A 9 68.88 2.47 18.08
N LYS A 10 68.83 1.43 17.23
CA LYS A 10 68.95 1.22 15.76
C LYS A 10 68.39 -0.17 15.36
N GLN A 11 67.76 -0.21 14.18
CA GLN A 11 67.80 -1.18 13.07
C GLN A 11 68.19 -2.67 13.29
N LYS A 12 67.36 -3.57 12.72
CA LYS A 12 67.78 -4.67 11.82
C LYS A 12 66.65 -5.01 10.83
N GLN A 13 67.03 -5.12 9.56
CA GLN A 13 66.16 -5.45 8.43
C GLN A 13 65.92 -6.96 8.35
N HIS A 14 64.71 -7.36 7.92
CA HIS A 14 64.51 -8.60 7.15
C HIS A 14 63.43 -8.34 6.10
N HIS A 15 63.78 -8.62 4.85
CA HIS A 15 62.87 -8.68 3.72
C HIS A 15 61.80 -9.74 3.96
N ASN A 16 60.53 -9.41 3.66
CA ASN A 16 59.58 -10.39 3.17
C ASN A 16 58.58 -9.68 2.25
N THR A 17 58.59 -10.12 1.00
CA THR A 17 57.64 -9.77 -0.05
C THR A 17 56.36 -10.57 0.17
N THR A 18 55.22 -9.90 0.32
CA THR A 18 53.91 -10.51 0.11
C THR A 18 53.02 -9.51 -0.63
N HIS A 19 52.61 -9.92 -1.83
CA HIS A 19 51.50 -9.33 -2.57
C HIS A 19 50.27 -9.21 -1.65
N PHE A 20 49.71 -8.00 -1.56
CA PHE A 20 48.39 -7.80 -0.98
C PHE A 20 47.46 -7.22 -2.04
N GLU A 21 46.35 -7.92 -2.20
CA GLU A 21 45.37 -7.81 -3.27
C GLU A 21 44.69 -6.42 -3.28
N ARG A 22 44.55 -5.86 -4.48
CA ARG A 22 43.61 -4.75 -4.74
C ARG A 22 42.19 -5.31 -4.59
N GLY A 23 41.62 -5.14 -3.40
CA GLY A 23 40.19 -5.34 -3.16
C GLY A 23 39.37 -4.33 -3.96
N ASN A 24 38.63 -4.83 -4.94
CA ASN A 24 37.72 -4.12 -5.81
C ASN A 24 36.55 -3.52 -4.99
N LYS A 25 36.47 -2.18 -4.91
CA LYS A 25 35.31 -1.47 -4.36
C LYS A 25 34.38 -1.09 -5.51
N GLU A 26 33.59 -2.03 -5.98
CA GLU A 26 32.52 -1.73 -6.93
C GLU A 26 31.22 -2.47 -6.59
N ASN A 27 30.15 -1.68 -6.58
CA ASN A 27 28.77 -2.06 -6.87
C ASN A 27 27.93 -2.74 -5.79
N ASN A 28 27.46 -1.96 -4.82
CA ASN A 28 26.31 -2.30 -3.95
C ASN A 28 25.20 -1.22 -4.00
N ARG A 29 24.81 -0.77 -5.21
CA ARG A 29 23.69 0.18 -5.40
C ARG A 29 22.61 -0.30 -6.38
N GLY A 30 22.78 -1.43 -7.05
CA GLY A 30 21.87 -1.92 -8.10
C GLY A 30 20.84 -2.97 -7.66
N GLU A 31 21.07 -3.72 -6.57
CA GLU A 31 20.28 -4.92 -6.27
C GLU A 31 19.03 -4.66 -5.40
N ASN A 32 18.96 -3.51 -4.72
CA ASN A 32 17.90 -3.24 -3.74
C ASN A 32 16.60 -2.67 -4.37
N MET A 33 16.60 -2.32 -5.66
CA MET A 33 15.40 -1.81 -6.34
C MET A 33 14.45 -2.94 -6.79
N ASN A 34 14.93 -4.17 -7.00
CA ASN A 34 14.14 -5.23 -7.62
C ASN A 34 13.28 -6.02 -6.60
N TYR A 35 13.82 -6.32 -5.42
CA TYR A 35 13.10 -7.06 -4.37
C TYR A 35 11.87 -6.31 -3.85
N ASN A 36 12.02 -5.02 -3.58
CA ASN A 36 10.95 -4.19 -3.01
C ASN A 36 9.82 -3.93 -4.02
N GLN A 37 10.13 -3.92 -5.32
CA GLN A 37 9.15 -3.73 -6.38
C GLN A 37 8.36 -5.02 -6.66
N GLN A 38 9.02 -6.19 -6.58
CA GLN A 38 8.36 -7.49 -6.74
C GLN A 38 7.48 -7.87 -5.54
N HIS A 39 7.94 -7.64 -4.30
CA HIS A 39 7.12 -7.84 -3.10
C HIS A 39 5.88 -6.93 -3.07
N ASN A 40 6.00 -5.68 -3.51
CA ASN A 40 4.85 -4.78 -3.57
C ASN A 40 3.80 -5.21 -4.60
N ARG A 41 4.21 -5.73 -5.77
CA ARG A 41 3.27 -6.32 -6.76
C ARG A 41 2.50 -7.50 -6.17
N ASN A 42 3.15 -8.37 -5.41
CA ASN A 42 2.49 -9.53 -4.83
C ASN A 42 1.36 -9.16 -3.84
N ARG A 43 1.53 -8.12 -3.00
CA ARG A 43 0.52 -7.72 -2.00
C ARG A 43 -0.75 -7.06 -2.56
N GLU A 44 -0.64 -6.44 -3.73
CA GLU A 44 -1.82 -5.88 -4.42
C GLU A 44 -2.79 -6.98 -4.83
N TYR A 45 -2.26 -8.07 -5.39
CA TYR A 45 -3.04 -9.27 -5.67
C TYR A 45 -3.57 -9.91 -4.39
N GLU A 46 -2.87 -9.79 -3.25
CA GLU A 46 -3.35 -10.31 -1.97
C GLU A 46 -4.63 -9.61 -1.51
N LEU A 47 -4.72 -8.26 -1.55
CA LEU A 47 -5.96 -7.56 -1.17
C LEU A 47 -7.13 -7.98 -2.04
N LEU A 48 -6.97 -7.90 -3.36
CA LEU A 48 -8.05 -8.22 -4.31
C LEU A 48 -8.45 -9.69 -4.21
N LYS A 49 -7.49 -10.60 -4.00
CA LYS A 49 -7.74 -12.02 -3.76
C LYS A 49 -8.56 -12.25 -2.48
N ILE A 50 -8.16 -11.62 -1.36
CA ILE A 50 -8.90 -11.71 -0.09
C ILE A 50 -10.34 -11.23 -0.28
N LEU A 51 -10.54 -10.09 -0.93
CA LEU A 51 -11.88 -9.52 -1.15
C LEU A 51 -12.73 -10.37 -2.11
N LYS A 52 -12.11 -11.06 -3.06
CA LYS A 52 -12.79 -11.95 -4.01
C LYS A 52 -13.30 -13.24 -3.35
N GLU A 53 -12.49 -13.80 -2.46
CA GLU A 53 -12.73 -15.13 -1.85
C GLU A 53 -13.61 -15.07 -0.60
N LYS A 54 -13.59 -13.96 0.15
CA LYS A 54 -14.27 -13.85 1.44
C LYS A 54 -15.57 -13.06 1.37
N LYS A 55 -16.49 -13.37 2.29
CA LYS A 55 -17.59 -12.46 2.63
C LYS A 55 -17.03 -11.28 3.40
N LEU A 56 -17.65 -10.11 3.29
CA LEU A 56 -17.05 -8.89 3.80
C LEU A 56 -17.07 -8.81 5.34
N GLU A 57 -18.08 -9.38 6.00
CA GLU A 57 -18.17 -9.42 7.46
C GLU A 57 -17.04 -10.24 8.10
N ASP A 58 -16.56 -11.28 7.40
CA ASP A 58 -15.52 -12.21 7.86
C ASP A 58 -14.10 -11.65 7.74
N ILE A 59 -13.95 -10.45 7.18
CA ILE A 59 -12.63 -9.84 6.98
C ILE A 59 -12.13 -9.23 8.29
N GLU A 60 -10.97 -9.72 8.74
CA GLU A 60 -10.23 -9.17 9.87
C GLU A 60 -9.50 -7.88 9.49
N LEU A 61 -9.93 -6.76 10.07
CA LEU A 61 -9.36 -5.44 9.76
C LEU A 61 -7.90 -5.30 10.19
N LYS A 62 -7.48 -5.99 11.26
CA LYS A 62 -6.12 -5.87 11.82
C LYS A 62 -5.03 -6.17 10.79
N ASN A 63 -5.30 -7.10 9.88
CA ASN A 63 -4.32 -7.56 8.89
C ASN A 63 -4.30 -6.67 7.64
N ILE A 64 -5.45 -6.13 7.23
CA ILE A 64 -5.55 -5.35 5.99
C ILE A 64 -5.43 -3.84 6.19
N ALA A 65 -5.77 -3.32 7.38
CA ALA A 65 -5.85 -1.89 7.68
C ALA A 65 -4.70 -1.36 8.56
N GLY A 66 -3.84 -2.23 9.08
CA GLY A 66 -2.69 -1.83 9.88
C GLY A 66 -1.59 -1.14 9.06
N ASP A 67 -0.57 -0.63 9.76
CA ASP A 67 0.65 -0.09 9.14
C ASP A 67 1.30 -1.16 8.26
N LYS A 68 1.59 -0.79 7.01
CA LYS A 68 2.05 -1.67 5.92
C LYS A 68 1.06 -2.79 5.55
N GLY A 69 -0.21 -2.66 5.91
CA GLY A 69 -1.29 -3.57 5.53
C GLY A 69 -1.63 -3.49 4.03
N ASP A 70 -2.45 -4.43 3.58
CA ASP A 70 -2.74 -4.60 2.14
C ASP A 70 -3.46 -3.39 1.54
N ILE A 71 -4.33 -2.73 2.30
CA ILE A 71 -5.03 -1.51 1.86
C ILE A 71 -4.05 -0.36 1.63
N GLU A 72 -3.04 -0.21 2.50
CA GLU A 72 -2.03 0.84 2.36
C GLU A 72 -1.22 0.66 1.08
N GLN A 73 -0.74 -0.57 0.83
CA GLN A 73 0.06 -0.87 -0.35
C GLN A 73 -0.73 -0.65 -1.64
N PHE A 74 -2.01 -1.06 -1.63
CA PHE A 74 -2.93 -0.79 -2.72
C PHE A 74 -3.15 0.72 -2.94
N ALA A 75 -3.45 1.45 -1.87
CA ALA A 75 -3.71 2.89 -1.93
C ALA A 75 -2.51 3.72 -2.40
N LYS A 76 -1.29 3.31 -2.06
CA LYS A 76 -0.04 3.97 -2.47
C LYS A 76 0.22 3.89 -3.97
N LYS A 77 -0.23 2.82 -4.61
CA LYS A 77 -0.03 2.52 -6.03
C LYS A 77 -1.10 3.09 -6.93
N ILE A 78 -2.30 3.29 -6.40
CA ILE A 78 -3.36 3.94 -7.15
C ILE A 78 -2.93 5.36 -7.50
N ASP A 79 -2.86 5.61 -8.80
CA ASP A 79 -2.52 6.88 -9.42
C ASP A 79 -3.61 7.28 -10.43
N GLY A 80 -3.59 8.53 -10.88
CA GLY A 80 -4.56 9.02 -11.86
C GLY A 80 -5.96 9.30 -11.29
N ILE A 81 -6.08 9.43 -9.97
CA ILE A 81 -7.32 9.84 -9.29
C ILE A 81 -7.03 10.80 -8.14
N GLU A 82 -7.80 11.87 -8.06
CA GLU A 82 -7.68 12.82 -6.97
C GLU A 82 -8.40 12.31 -5.72
N THR A 83 -7.88 12.67 -4.54
CA THR A 83 -8.54 12.30 -3.27
C THR A 83 -9.98 12.83 -3.21
N ASN A 84 -10.26 14.00 -3.79
CA ASN A 84 -11.61 14.56 -3.81
C ASN A 84 -12.58 13.70 -4.63
N GLN A 85 -12.14 13.09 -5.73
CA GLN A 85 -12.96 12.16 -6.53
C GLN A 85 -13.28 10.90 -5.73
N ILE A 86 -12.29 10.34 -5.02
CA ILE A 86 -12.49 9.19 -4.12
C ILE A 86 -13.48 9.55 -3.01
N ARG A 87 -13.31 10.71 -2.35
CA ARG A 87 -14.23 11.16 -1.29
C ARG A 87 -15.66 11.31 -1.78
N ASN A 88 -15.86 11.95 -2.95
CA ASN A 88 -17.19 12.12 -3.52
C ASN A 88 -17.89 10.78 -3.76
N PHE A 89 -17.14 9.74 -4.13
CA PHE A 89 -17.68 8.39 -4.26
C PHE A 89 -17.93 7.74 -2.89
N PHE A 90 -16.96 7.82 -1.98
CA PHE A 90 -17.05 7.30 -0.63
C PHE A 90 -18.23 7.89 0.16
N ASP A 91 -18.49 9.18 0.04
CA ASP A 91 -19.62 9.85 0.71
C ASP A 91 -20.97 9.29 0.26
N LYS A 92 -21.08 8.83 -0.99
CA LYS A 92 -22.28 8.13 -1.47
C LYS A 92 -22.44 6.77 -0.77
N ILE A 93 -21.36 6.01 -0.61
CA ILE A 93 -21.37 4.73 0.12
C ILE A 93 -21.70 4.96 1.59
N LYS A 94 -21.09 5.95 2.24
CA LYS A 94 -21.33 6.26 3.65
C LYS A 94 -22.78 6.66 3.94
N LYS A 95 -23.44 7.32 2.99
CA LYS A 95 -24.88 7.63 3.09
C LYS A 95 -25.76 6.38 3.13
N LEU A 96 -25.31 5.26 2.53
CA LEU A 96 -26.04 4.00 2.57
C LEU A 96 -26.19 3.43 3.99
N GLU A 97 -25.26 3.69 4.90
CA GLU A 97 -25.36 3.20 6.29
C GLU A 97 -26.59 3.73 7.04
N LYS A 98 -27.10 4.89 6.61
CA LYS A 98 -28.28 5.54 7.20
C LYS A 98 -29.57 5.17 6.46
N ASP A 99 -29.45 4.43 5.36
CA ASP A 99 -30.57 4.11 4.49
C ASP A 99 -31.17 2.75 4.89
N LYS A 100 -32.49 2.72 5.10
CA LYS A 100 -33.19 1.47 5.40
C LYS A 100 -33.30 0.56 4.18
N ASP A 101 -33.21 1.13 2.97
CA ASP A 101 -33.30 0.43 1.68
C ASP A 101 -31.95 0.42 0.95
N PHE A 102 -30.86 0.32 1.71
CA PHE A 102 -29.52 0.40 1.14
C PHE A 102 -29.21 -0.72 0.15
N GLU A 103 -29.83 -1.89 0.30
CA GLU A 103 -29.55 -3.06 -0.56
C GLU A 103 -29.96 -2.81 -2.01
N ASN A 104 -31.13 -2.21 -2.24
CA ASN A 104 -31.56 -1.80 -3.58
C ASN A 104 -30.61 -0.76 -4.18
N LYS A 105 -30.14 0.18 -3.36
CA LYS A 105 -29.19 1.23 -3.81
C LYS A 105 -27.78 0.70 -4.01
N LEU A 106 -27.40 -0.38 -3.33
CA LEU A 106 -26.09 -1.02 -3.45
C LEU A 106 -25.86 -1.52 -4.88
N ILE A 107 -26.89 -2.08 -5.51
CA ILE A 107 -26.86 -2.59 -6.89
C ILE A 107 -26.41 -1.50 -7.87
N LEU A 108 -26.69 -0.22 -7.57
CA LEU A 108 -26.34 0.91 -8.42
C LEU A 108 -24.87 1.36 -8.27
N LEU A 109 -24.13 0.90 -7.25
CA LEU A 109 -22.73 1.31 -7.07
C LEU A 109 -21.84 0.86 -8.24
N VAL A 110 -22.03 -0.37 -8.73
CA VAL A 110 -21.26 -0.95 -9.84
C VAL A 110 -21.47 -0.19 -11.16
N PRO A 111 -22.71 0.05 -11.65
CA PRO A 111 -22.89 0.85 -12.86
C PRO A 111 -22.40 2.29 -12.69
N ASN A 112 -22.57 2.90 -11.51
CA ASN A 112 -22.09 4.25 -11.25
C ASN A 112 -20.56 4.37 -11.35
N ILE A 113 -19.80 3.42 -10.79
CA ILE A 113 -18.33 3.45 -10.86
C ILE A 113 -17.82 3.11 -12.27
N LYS A 114 -18.48 2.20 -12.99
CA LYS A 114 -18.16 1.90 -14.40
C LYS A 114 -18.39 3.12 -15.31
N TYR A 115 -19.47 3.88 -15.07
CA TYR A 115 -19.72 5.14 -15.77
C TYR A 115 -18.63 6.19 -15.46
N ALA A 116 -18.21 6.33 -14.19
CA ALA A 116 -17.12 7.21 -13.82
C ALA A 116 -15.79 6.84 -14.52
N LYS A 117 -15.51 5.54 -14.65
CA LYS A 117 -14.36 5.02 -15.42
C LYS A 117 -14.47 5.35 -16.91
N ALA A 118 -15.64 5.18 -17.53
CA ALA A 118 -15.84 5.54 -18.94
C ALA A 118 -15.57 7.04 -19.20
N ARG A 119 -15.85 7.89 -18.20
CA ARG A 119 -15.52 9.31 -18.20
C ARG A 119 -14.07 9.63 -17.82
N LYS A 120 -13.23 8.62 -17.62
CA LYS A 120 -11.81 8.74 -17.22
C LYS A 120 -11.63 9.47 -15.88
N LEU A 121 -12.61 9.40 -14.99
CA LEU A 121 -12.55 10.05 -13.67
C LEU A 121 -11.89 9.18 -12.61
N VAL A 122 -11.82 7.88 -12.84
CA VAL A 122 -11.27 6.90 -11.91
C VAL A 122 -10.50 5.82 -12.68
N PRO A 123 -9.41 5.28 -12.12
CA PRO A 123 -8.62 4.23 -12.73
C PRO A 123 -9.30 2.85 -12.59
N ASN A 124 -8.78 1.87 -13.32
CA ASN A 124 -9.36 0.52 -13.39
C ASN A 124 -9.30 -0.21 -12.04
N GLU A 125 -8.18 -0.04 -11.35
CA GLU A 125 -7.84 -0.64 -10.08
C GLU A 125 -8.84 -0.18 -9.00
N PHE A 126 -9.21 1.11 -9.01
CA PHE A 126 -10.24 1.62 -8.10
C PHE A 126 -11.62 1.02 -8.41
N VAL A 127 -11.96 0.88 -9.69
CA VAL A 127 -13.23 0.23 -10.10
C VAL A 127 -13.29 -1.21 -9.65
N GLU A 128 -12.20 -1.95 -9.80
CA GLU A 128 -12.10 -3.34 -9.36
C GLU A 128 -12.26 -3.47 -7.85
N LEU A 129 -11.60 -2.61 -7.06
CA LEU A 129 -11.80 -2.56 -5.61
C LEU A 129 -13.28 -2.40 -5.24
N ILE A 130 -13.99 -1.46 -5.87
CA ILE A 130 -15.41 -1.22 -5.58
C ILE A 130 -16.27 -2.43 -5.95
N ILE A 131 -16.02 -3.05 -7.11
CA ILE A 131 -16.76 -4.25 -7.54
C ILE A 131 -16.60 -5.37 -6.51
N LEU A 132 -15.36 -5.67 -6.11
CA LEU A 132 -15.09 -6.73 -5.14
C LEU A 132 -15.72 -6.45 -3.76
N LEU A 133 -15.70 -5.19 -3.32
CA LEU A 133 -16.37 -4.81 -2.08
C LEU A 133 -17.89 -5.01 -2.14
N VAL A 134 -18.52 -4.66 -3.27
CA VAL A 134 -19.96 -4.88 -3.48
C VAL A 134 -20.27 -6.37 -3.55
N GLU A 135 -19.49 -7.16 -4.29
CA GLU A 135 -19.65 -8.61 -4.37
C GLU A 135 -19.47 -9.28 -3.00
N GLY A 136 -18.45 -8.90 -2.24
CA GLY A 136 -18.19 -9.40 -0.90
C GLY A 136 -19.37 -9.13 0.02
N LEU A 137 -19.95 -7.92 -0.04
CA LEU A 137 -21.16 -7.54 0.70
C LEU A 137 -22.39 -8.32 0.20
N GLN A 138 -22.54 -8.55 -1.10
CA GLN A 138 -23.62 -9.36 -1.66
C GLN A 138 -23.54 -10.85 -1.28
N LYS A 139 -22.36 -11.38 -0.98
CA LYS A 139 -22.17 -12.74 -0.45
C LYS A 139 -22.41 -12.82 1.07
N SER A 140 -22.39 -11.68 1.77
CA SER A 140 -22.58 -11.60 3.21
C SER A 140 -23.95 -12.06 3.67
N THR A 141 -23.98 -12.77 4.80
CA THR A 141 -25.21 -13.11 5.53
C THR A 141 -25.70 -11.95 6.39
N ASP A 142 -24.78 -11.17 6.98
CA ASP A 142 -25.12 -9.93 7.69
C ASP A 142 -24.77 -8.72 6.83
N LYS A 143 -25.76 -8.28 6.04
CA LYS A 143 -25.61 -7.14 5.11
C LYS A 143 -25.26 -5.83 5.80
N LYS A 144 -25.77 -5.60 7.01
CA LYS A 144 -25.53 -4.35 7.76
C LYS A 144 -24.11 -4.31 8.29
N ASN A 145 -23.64 -5.41 8.88
CA ASN A 145 -22.26 -5.48 9.35
C ASN A 145 -21.26 -5.47 8.19
N ALA A 146 -21.59 -6.16 7.09
CA ALA A 146 -20.80 -6.09 5.87
C ALA A 146 -20.71 -4.67 5.31
N LEU A 147 -21.82 -3.91 5.27
CA LEU A 147 -21.80 -2.50 4.86
C LEU A 147 -20.88 -1.65 5.76
N LYS A 148 -20.96 -1.82 7.08
CA LYS A 148 -20.04 -1.15 8.02
C LYS A 148 -18.57 -1.49 7.73
N LYS A 149 -18.29 -2.76 7.39
CA LYS A 149 -16.96 -3.19 7.01
C LYS A 149 -16.51 -2.53 5.70
N MET A 150 -17.37 -2.48 4.69
CA MET A 150 -17.12 -1.76 3.43
C MET A 150 -16.75 -0.31 3.69
N VAL A 151 -17.54 0.41 4.49
CA VAL A 151 -17.26 1.81 4.85
C VAL A 151 -15.92 1.93 5.57
N THR A 152 -15.61 1.00 6.47
CA THR A 152 -14.33 0.99 7.20
C THR A 152 -13.15 0.78 6.25
N ILE A 153 -13.21 -0.22 5.37
CA ILE A 153 -12.15 -0.48 4.37
C ILE A 153 -11.94 0.76 3.48
N MET A 154 -13.03 1.36 3.01
CA MET A 154 -12.97 2.57 2.19
C MET A 154 -12.41 3.78 2.95
N THR A 155 -12.72 3.91 4.24
CA THR A 155 -12.16 4.97 5.09
C THR A 155 -10.64 4.85 5.20
N VAL A 156 -10.16 3.63 5.46
CA VAL A 156 -8.73 3.33 5.55
C VAL A 156 -8.04 3.59 4.21
N PHE A 157 -8.65 3.14 3.11
CA PHE A 157 -8.15 3.39 1.76
C PHE A 157 -8.01 4.90 1.47
N VAL A 158 -9.05 5.69 1.74
CA VAL A 158 -9.04 7.16 1.52
C VAL A 158 -7.93 7.82 2.35
N ALA A 159 -7.74 7.38 3.60
CA ALA A 159 -6.74 7.93 4.50
C ALA A 159 -5.32 7.70 3.95
N TYR A 160 -4.99 6.46 3.59
CA TYR A 160 -3.68 6.13 3.02
C TYR A 160 -3.46 6.75 1.65
N HIS A 161 -4.48 6.75 0.79
CA HIS A 161 -4.38 7.42 -0.50
C HIS A 161 -4.07 8.91 -0.32
N LYS A 162 -4.79 9.62 0.56
CA LYS A 162 -4.53 11.04 0.83
C LYS A 162 -3.11 11.26 1.36
N TYR A 163 -2.65 10.40 2.28
CA TYR A 163 -1.32 10.47 2.85
C TYR A 163 -0.24 10.37 1.76
N TYR A 164 -0.31 9.38 0.88
CA TYR A 164 0.69 9.16 -0.18
C TYR A 164 0.55 10.11 -1.37
N TYR A 165 -0.68 10.43 -1.77
CA TYR A 165 -0.96 11.40 -2.83
C TYR A 165 -0.38 12.78 -2.49
N SER A 166 -0.50 13.21 -1.22
CA SER A 166 0.09 14.49 -0.77
C SER A 166 1.62 14.53 -0.83
N LYS A 167 2.29 13.38 -0.77
CA LYS A 167 3.76 13.28 -0.87
C LYS A 167 4.26 13.29 -2.31
N LYS A 168 3.49 12.77 -3.28
CA LYS A 168 3.88 12.73 -4.70
C LYS A 168 3.85 14.12 -5.38
N GLN A 169 3.11 15.07 -4.82
CA GLN A 169 2.99 16.43 -5.36
C GLN A 169 4.03 17.43 -4.79
N ARG A 170 4.88 16.99 -3.86
CA ARG A 170 5.98 17.77 -3.30
C ARG A 170 7.29 17.37 -3.95
#